data_AF-A0A7D5GZV0-F1
#
_entry.id   AF-A0A7D5GZV0-F1
#
_cell.length_a   1.000
_cell.length_b   1.000
_cell.length_c   1.000
_cell.angle_alpha   90.00
_cell.angle_beta   90.00
_cell.angle_gamma   90.00
#
_symmetry.space_group_name_H-M   'P 1'
#
loop_
_entity.id
_entity.type
_entity.pdbx_description
1 polymer ?
#
loop_
_entity_poly.entity_id
_entity_poly.type
_entity_poly.pdbx_seq_one_letter_code
_entity_poly.pdbx_strand_id
1 'polypeptide(L)'
;MDISQSLAVLSVDDNPDFVELTATVLGRASSRPELIVASNMAFHYRDSEVPSFIDKRLLEISTALLAQLAQALSVPVLVTACSAAADEFTEIIREYADRELQATATSQGIHYEGEEFETEVYWVDGVMQTTIPYWVRLLGVLGEEEEIVESPGQYEAPKLDVWG
;
A
#
# COMPACT_ATOMS: atom_id res chain seq x y z
N MET A 1 0.65 18.14 -15.21
CA MET A 1 0.85 18.21 -13.75
C MET A 1 1.83 17.10 -13.43
N ASP A 2 3.05 17.48 -13.08
CA ASP A 2 4.21 16.57 -12.98
C ASP A 2 4.23 15.97 -11.57
N ILE A 3 3.82 14.70 -11.45
CA ILE A 3 3.66 13.97 -10.17
C ILE A 3 5.03 13.52 -9.62
N SER A 4 6.12 13.75 -10.38
CA SER A 4 7.45 13.24 -10.07
C SER A 4 8.26 14.05 -9.05
N GLN A 5 7.71 15.13 -8.45
CA GLN A 5 8.52 16.08 -7.68
C GLN A 5 8.36 16.10 -6.14
N SER A 6 7.57 15.23 -5.50
CA SER A 6 7.58 15.24 -4.02
C SER A 6 7.20 13.95 -3.31
N LEU A 7 7.30 12.80 -3.98
CA LEU A 7 7.19 11.53 -3.28
C LEU A 7 8.54 11.12 -2.70
N ALA A 8 8.80 11.53 -1.45
CA ALA A 8 9.93 11.01 -0.68
C ALA A 8 9.57 9.61 -0.15
N VAL A 9 9.72 8.58 -0.99
CA VAL A 9 9.62 7.19 -0.54
C VAL A 9 10.87 6.88 0.28
N LEU A 10 10.74 6.93 1.61
CA LEU A 10 11.78 6.45 2.50
C LEU A 10 11.52 4.98 2.79
N SER A 11 12.17 4.08 2.06
CA SER A 11 12.13 2.66 2.44
C SER A 11 13.09 2.44 3.60
N VAL A 12 12.56 2.05 4.75
CA VAL A 12 13.34 1.75 5.97
C VAL A 12 13.73 0.28 5.89
N ASP A 13 14.60 -0.08 4.95
CA ASP A 13 14.89 -1.49 4.70
C ASP A 13 16.04 -2.05 5.57
N ASP A 14 16.91 -1.21 6.17
CA ASP A 14 18.23 -1.70 6.63
C ASP A 14 18.77 -1.28 8.02
N ASN A 15 18.06 -0.54 8.89
CA ASN A 15 18.64 -0.25 10.23
C ASN A 15 17.58 0.04 11.33
N PRO A 16 17.57 -0.68 12.48
CA PRO A 16 16.72 -0.36 13.63
C PRO A 16 17.12 0.93 14.38
N ASP A 17 18.23 1.59 14.03
CA ASP A 17 18.65 2.83 14.70
C ASP A 17 17.82 4.05 14.27
N PHE A 18 16.75 4.30 15.02
CA PHE A 18 15.80 5.40 14.89
C PHE A 18 16.41 6.82 14.79
N VAL A 19 17.56 7.06 15.42
CA VAL A 19 18.26 8.36 15.34
C VAL A 19 18.77 8.62 13.91
N GLU A 20 19.27 7.58 13.26
CA GLU A 20 19.70 7.64 11.86
C GLU A 20 18.49 7.81 10.94
N LEU A 21 17.35 7.19 11.27
CA LEU A 21 16.09 7.34 10.55
C LEU A 21 15.61 8.80 10.49
N THR A 22 15.54 9.46 11.65
CA THR A 22 15.08 10.85 11.74
C THR A 22 16.04 11.81 11.04
N ALA A 23 17.34 11.61 11.20
CA ALA A 23 18.37 12.41 10.52
C ALA A 23 18.37 12.18 9.00
N THR A 24 18.11 10.95 8.56
CA THR A 24 18.03 10.60 7.13
C THR A 24 16.78 11.16 6.49
N VAL A 25 15.63 11.11 7.17
CA VAL A 25 14.37 11.72 6.71
C VAL A 25 14.56 13.23 6.53
N LEU A 26 15.13 13.91 7.53
CA LEU A 26 15.39 15.35 7.45
C LEU A 26 16.49 15.71 6.44
N GLY A 27 17.44 14.81 6.18
CA GLY A 27 18.55 15.03 5.25
C GLY A 27 18.25 14.71 3.79
N ARG A 28 17.27 13.83 3.49
CA ARG A 28 16.93 13.37 2.13
C ARG A 28 15.62 13.91 1.59
N ALA A 29 14.69 14.33 2.44
CA ALA A 29 13.47 14.93 1.96
C ALA A 29 13.79 16.23 1.21
N SER A 30 13.08 16.49 0.11
CA SER A 30 12.87 17.87 -0.34
C SER A 30 12.38 18.67 0.88
N SER A 31 12.54 19.99 0.89
CA SER A 31 12.20 20.82 2.06
C SER A 31 10.76 20.66 2.59
N ARG A 32 9.87 19.93 1.88
CA ARG A 32 8.54 19.48 2.31
C ARG A 32 8.15 18.14 1.65
N PRO A 33 8.27 16.98 2.32
CA PRO A 33 7.76 15.72 1.77
C PRO A 33 6.22 15.75 1.66
N GLU A 34 5.64 15.12 0.64
CA GLU A 34 4.16 14.98 0.53
C GLU A 34 3.62 13.67 1.12
N LEU A 35 4.49 12.67 1.32
CA LEU A 35 4.19 11.41 2.00
C LEU A 35 5.48 10.85 2.60
N ILE A 36 5.38 10.31 3.81
CA ILE A 36 6.43 9.52 4.43
C ILE A 36 5.99 8.06 4.40
N VAL A 37 6.87 7.17 3.95
CA VAL A 37 6.62 5.72 3.96
C VAL A 37 7.51 5.10 5.03
N ALA A 38 6.98 4.15 5.79
CA ALA A 38 7.74 3.29 6.71
C ALA A 38 7.44 1.83 6.36
N SER A 39 8.31 1.25 5.55
CA SER A 39 8.13 -0.10 5.01
C SER A 39 8.35 -1.17 6.07
N ASN A 40 7.49 -2.19 6.06
CA ASN A 40 7.61 -3.45 6.79
C ASN A 40 7.95 -3.32 8.29
N MET A 41 7.42 -2.30 8.96
CA MET A 41 7.94 -1.85 10.25
C MET A 41 7.91 -2.94 11.34
N ALA A 42 6.84 -3.74 11.41
CA ALA A 42 6.74 -4.82 12.41
C ALA A 42 7.82 -5.91 12.24
N PHE A 43 8.30 -6.17 11.02
CA PHE A 43 9.30 -7.20 10.76
C PHE A 43 10.63 -6.90 11.46
N HIS A 44 11.08 -5.65 11.42
CA HIS A 44 12.36 -5.23 12.01
C HIS A 44 12.44 -5.41 13.52
N TYR A 45 11.29 -5.40 14.21
CA TYR A 45 11.22 -5.63 15.65
C TYR A 45 10.93 -7.09 16.02
N ARG A 46 10.36 -7.89 15.09
CA ARG A 46 10.17 -9.33 15.28
C ARG A 46 11.47 -10.13 15.16
N ASP A 47 12.31 -9.77 14.20
CA ASP A 47 13.58 -10.46 13.89
C ASP A 47 14.79 -9.83 14.61
N SER A 48 14.52 -9.20 15.76
CA SER A 48 15.55 -8.57 16.57
C SER A 48 16.25 -9.63 17.43
N GLU A 49 17.58 -9.57 17.51
CA GLU A 49 18.37 -10.41 18.44
C GLU A 49 18.17 -10.00 19.92
N VAL A 50 17.29 -9.04 20.19
CA VAL A 50 17.04 -8.44 21.50
C VAL A 50 15.86 -9.15 22.20
N PRO A 51 15.76 -9.11 23.54
CA PRO A 51 14.58 -9.62 24.24
C PRO A 51 13.27 -8.92 23.80
N SER A 52 12.23 -9.71 23.55
CA SER A 52 10.96 -9.26 22.95
C SER A 52 10.23 -8.10 23.65
N PHE A 53 10.42 -7.90 24.95
CA PHE A 53 9.82 -6.76 25.65
C PHE A 53 10.49 -5.43 25.29
N ILE A 54 11.78 -5.46 24.96
CA ILE A 54 12.54 -4.28 24.52
C ILE A 54 12.12 -3.94 23.09
N ASP A 55 11.95 -4.94 22.22
CA ASP A 55 11.55 -4.72 20.82
C ASP A 55 10.18 -4.09 20.70
N LYS A 56 9.21 -4.53 21.51
CA LYS A 56 7.88 -3.92 21.56
C LYS A 56 7.94 -2.48 22.02
N ARG A 57 8.76 -2.19 23.05
CA ARG A 57 8.91 -0.83 23.56
C ARG A 57 9.56 0.09 22.52
N LEU A 58 10.55 -0.41 21.79
CA LEU A 58 11.17 0.34 20.71
C LEU A 58 10.19 0.59 19.56
N LEU A 59 9.38 -0.41 19.19
CA LEU A 59 8.32 -0.24 18.21
C LEU A 59 7.30 0.82 18.65
N GLU A 60 6.82 0.78 19.90
CA GLU A 60 5.93 1.81 20.44
C GLU A 60 6.52 3.21 20.32
N ILE A 61 7.80 3.39 20.70
CA ILE A 61 8.49 4.67 20.63
C ILE A 61 8.60 5.14 19.17
N SER A 62 9.02 4.26 18.26
CA SER A 62 9.19 4.58 16.84
C SER A 62 7.85 4.95 16.19
N THR A 63 6.78 4.20 16.46
CA THR A 63 5.43 4.49 15.95
C THR A 63 4.90 5.82 16.51
N ALA A 64 5.08 6.07 17.81
CA ALA A 64 4.69 7.33 18.43
C ALA A 64 5.43 8.55 17.85
N LEU A 65 6.69 8.38 17.46
CA LEU A 65 7.48 9.44 16.86
C LEU A 65 7.08 9.70 15.40
N LEU A 66 6.73 8.66 14.64
CA LEU A 66 6.15 8.82 13.31
C LEU A 66 4.81 9.55 13.36
N ALA A 67 3.96 9.25 14.34
CA ALA A 67 2.70 9.97 14.57
C ALA A 67 2.96 11.46 14.91
N GLN A 68 3.94 11.75 15.77
CA GLN A 68 4.35 13.13 16.06
C GLN A 68 4.92 13.85 14.83
N LEU A 69 5.68 13.14 14.00
CA LEU A 69 6.24 13.69 12.77
C LEU A 69 5.14 14.02 11.75
N ALA A 70 4.16 13.12 11.59
CA ALA A 70 2.98 13.33 10.75
C ALA A 70 2.25 14.61 11.16
N GLN A 71 2.04 14.79 12.46
CA GLN A 71 1.39 15.98 13.02
C GLN A 71 2.25 17.24 12.83
N ALA A 72 3.54 17.17 13.15
CA ALA A 72 4.45 18.33 13.09
C ALA A 72 4.66 18.85 11.68
N LEU A 73 4.72 17.94 10.69
CA LEU A 73 4.90 18.30 9.28
C LEU A 73 3.57 18.49 8.54
N SER A 74 2.44 18.04 9.12
CA SER A 74 1.15 17.95 8.43
C SER A 74 1.25 17.14 7.14
N VAL A 75 1.95 16.01 7.21
CA VAL A 75 2.24 15.11 6.08
C VAL A 75 1.75 13.71 6.43
N PRO A 76 1.04 13.01 5.52
CA PRO A 76 0.61 11.64 5.77
C PRO A 76 1.82 10.71 5.99
N VAL A 77 1.66 9.71 6.85
CA VAL A 77 2.61 8.63 7.06
C VAL A 77 1.93 7.32 6.70
N LEU A 78 2.50 6.59 5.74
CA LEU A 78 2.08 5.25 5.37
C LEU A 78 3.03 4.24 6.02
N VAL A 79 2.52 3.46 6.97
CA VAL A 79 3.24 2.33 7.54
C VAL A 79 2.76 1.05 6.87
N THR A 80 3.68 0.23 6.38
CA THR A 80 3.34 -1.13 5.98
C THR A 80 3.80 -2.11 7.05
N ALA A 81 2.92 -3.02 7.44
CA ALA A 81 3.22 -4.09 8.37
C ALA A 81 2.64 -5.37 7.78
N CYS A 82 3.49 -6.36 7.52
CA CYS A 82 3.03 -7.62 6.95
C CYS A 82 2.14 -8.36 7.96
N SER A 83 0.86 -8.51 7.61
CA SER A 83 -0.23 -9.07 8.44
C SER A 83 -0.28 -10.60 8.48
N ALA A 84 0.79 -11.30 8.07
CA ALA A 84 0.80 -12.77 8.02
C ALA A 84 0.52 -13.45 9.38
N ALA A 85 0.63 -12.71 10.49
CA ALA A 85 -0.04 -13.00 11.74
C ALA A 85 -0.51 -11.68 12.36
N ALA A 86 -1.80 -11.57 12.73
CA ALA A 86 -2.27 -10.50 13.60
C ALA A 86 -1.64 -10.73 14.98
N ASP A 87 -0.44 -10.17 15.14
CA ASP A 87 0.41 -10.34 16.30
C ASP A 87 0.53 -9.03 17.07
N GLU A 88 1.04 -9.12 18.29
CA GLU A 88 1.13 -7.99 19.20
C GLU A 88 1.95 -6.81 18.63
N PHE A 89 2.87 -7.06 17.68
CA PHE A 89 3.62 -6.00 17.00
C PHE A 89 2.75 -5.25 15.99
N THR A 90 1.93 -5.97 15.21
CA THR A 90 1.00 -5.35 14.26
C THR A 90 -0.08 -4.55 15.01
N GLU A 91 -0.53 -5.05 16.16
CA GLU A 91 -1.49 -4.34 17.02
C GLU A 91 -0.91 -3.04 17.60
N ILE A 92 0.36 -3.02 18.02
CA ILE A 92 1.02 -1.77 18.45
C ILE A 92 0.99 -0.73 17.32
N ILE A 93 1.20 -1.11 16.07
CA ILE A 93 1.13 -0.16 14.94
C ILE A 93 -0.32 0.30 14.73
N ARG A 94 -1.28 -0.63 14.81
CA ARG A 94 -2.71 -0.40 14.66
C ARG A 94 -3.24 0.64 15.65
N GLU A 95 -2.79 0.60 16.90
CA GLU A 95 -3.22 1.53 17.96
C GLU A 95 -2.91 3.01 17.65
N TYR A 96 -1.90 3.28 16.81
CA TYR A 96 -1.53 4.64 16.39
C TYR A 96 -2.09 5.02 15.02
N ALA A 97 -2.70 4.09 14.29
CA ALA A 97 -3.17 4.33 12.94
C ALA A 97 -4.52 5.07 12.95
N ASP A 98 -4.58 6.22 12.30
CA ASP A 98 -5.85 6.93 12.07
C ASP A 98 -6.76 6.17 11.08
N ARG A 99 -6.13 5.42 10.17
CA ARG A 99 -6.79 4.66 9.10
C ARG A 99 -6.01 3.39 8.81
N GLU A 100 -6.74 2.35 8.42
CA GLU A 100 -6.17 1.08 8.00
C GLU A 100 -6.58 0.75 6.58
N LEU A 101 -5.67 0.15 5.83
CA LEU A 101 -5.92 -0.35 4.48
C LEU A 101 -5.50 -1.81 4.44
N GLN A 102 -6.40 -2.67 3.99
CA GLN A 102 -6.08 -4.07 3.78
C GLN A 102 -5.45 -4.23 2.40
N ALA A 103 -4.19 -4.66 2.37
CA ALA A 103 -3.47 -4.97 1.14
C ALA A 103 -3.28 -6.48 0.99
N THR A 104 -3.77 -7.03 -0.12
CA THR A 104 -3.70 -8.45 -0.48
C THR A 104 -2.84 -8.61 -1.73
N ALA A 105 -1.80 -9.43 -1.65
CA ALA A 105 -1.05 -9.83 -2.82
C ALA A 105 -1.90 -10.77 -3.70
N THR A 106 -2.07 -10.42 -4.97
CA THR A 106 -2.74 -11.23 -5.99
C THR A 106 -1.75 -11.64 -7.07
N SER A 107 -2.15 -12.53 -7.98
CA SER A 107 -1.34 -12.85 -9.16
C SER A 107 -1.13 -11.67 -10.12
N GLN A 108 -1.92 -10.60 -9.99
CA GLN A 108 -1.87 -9.39 -10.84
C GLN A 108 -1.15 -8.22 -10.15
N GLY A 109 -0.77 -8.37 -8.88
CA GLY A 109 -0.17 -7.29 -8.07
C GLY A 109 -0.88 -7.11 -6.74
N ILE A 110 -0.56 -6.00 -6.05
CA ILE A 110 -1.16 -5.68 -4.75
C ILE A 110 -2.56 -5.10 -4.96
N HIS A 111 -3.56 -5.80 -4.45
CA HIS A 111 -4.92 -5.29 -4.31
C HIS A 111 -5.05 -4.62 -2.95
N TYR A 112 -5.56 -3.39 -2.92
CA TYR A 112 -5.95 -2.71 -1.70
C TYR A 112 -7.34 -2.09 -1.85
N GLU A 113 -8.06 -2.09 -0.74
CA GLU A 113 -9.41 -1.56 -0.61
C GLU A 113 -9.47 -0.65 0.63
N GLY A 114 -10.13 0.50 0.47
CA GLY A 114 -10.53 1.41 1.54
C GLY A 114 -11.99 1.82 1.35
N GLU A 115 -12.58 2.49 2.34
CA GLU A 115 -14.02 2.83 2.35
C GLU A 115 -14.51 3.58 1.10
N GLU A 116 -13.64 4.35 0.44
CA GLU A 116 -13.98 5.20 -0.71
C GLU A 116 -13.23 4.83 -1.99
N PHE A 117 -12.34 3.83 -1.96
CA PHE A 117 -11.52 3.49 -3.12
C PHE A 117 -11.09 2.02 -3.09
N GLU A 118 -11.01 1.42 -4.27
CA GLU A 118 -10.44 0.09 -4.46
C GLU A 118 -9.44 0.10 -5.62
N THR A 119 -8.58 -0.92 -5.68
CA THR A 119 -7.62 -1.05 -6.78
C THR A 119 -8.32 -1.35 -8.10
N GLU A 120 -8.26 -0.39 -9.01
CA GLU A 120 -8.96 -0.43 -10.29
C GLU A 120 -8.10 -0.83 -11.50
N VAL A 121 -6.78 -0.73 -11.35
CA VAL A 121 -5.82 -0.99 -12.42
C VAL A 121 -4.61 -1.70 -11.84
N TYR A 122 -4.16 -2.73 -12.54
CA TYR A 122 -2.92 -3.44 -12.29
C TYR A 122 -1.92 -3.17 -13.43
N TRP A 123 -0.64 -3.11 -13.07
CA TRP A 123 0.45 -3.12 -14.05
C TRP A 123 1.04 -4.52 -14.10
N VAL A 124 0.76 -5.26 -15.17
CA VAL A 124 1.17 -6.65 -15.35
C VAL A 124 1.90 -6.77 -16.68
N ASP A 125 3.12 -7.29 -16.67
CA ASP A 125 3.90 -7.57 -17.89
C ASP A 125 3.98 -6.41 -18.90
N GLY A 126 4.07 -5.18 -18.40
CA GLY A 126 4.18 -3.98 -19.23
C GLY A 126 2.86 -3.48 -19.84
N VAL A 127 1.73 -4.06 -19.46
CA VAL A 127 0.39 -3.62 -19.86
C VAL A 127 -0.46 -3.22 -18.64
N MET A 128 -1.38 -2.29 -18.85
CA MET A 128 -2.41 -1.96 -17.86
C MET A 128 -3.58 -2.93 -17.98
N GLN A 129 -3.91 -3.59 -16.89
CA GLN A 129 -5.12 -4.39 -16.76
C GLN A 129 -6.12 -3.66 -15.86
N THR A 130 -7.30 -3.34 -16.39
CA THR A 130 -8.40 -2.70 -15.65
C THR A 130 -9.31 -3.71 -14.98
N THR A 131 -9.97 -3.35 -13.88
CA THR A 131 -10.93 -4.22 -13.17
C THR A 131 -12.38 -3.95 -13.58
N ILE A 132 -13.33 -4.81 -13.17
CA ILE A 132 -14.76 -4.54 -13.36
C ILE A 132 -15.20 -3.23 -12.67
N PRO A 133 -14.82 -2.96 -11.41
CA PRO A 133 -15.08 -1.68 -10.77
C PRO A 133 -14.68 -0.45 -11.59
N TYR A 134 -13.51 -0.48 -12.23
CA TYR A 134 -13.07 0.59 -13.12
C TYR A 134 -14.11 0.88 -14.21
N TRP A 135 -14.61 -0.17 -14.87
CA TRP A 135 -15.59 -0.05 -15.94
C TRP A 135 -16.98 0.34 -15.43
N VAL A 136 -17.40 -0.16 -14.27
CA VAL A 136 -18.65 0.25 -13.62
C VAL A 136 -18.61 1.74 -13.28
N ARG A 137 -17.48 2.24 -12.74
CA ARG A 137 -17.32 3.66 -12.47
C ARG A 137 -17.34 4.50 -13.75
N LEU A 138 -16.69 4.03 -14.81
CA LEU A 138 -16.55 4.77 -16.07
C LEU A 138 -17.84 4.78 -16.90
N LEU A 139 -18.54 3.64 -16.96
CA LEU A 139 -19.67 3.41 -17.87
C LEU A 139 -21.02 3.24 -17.15
N GLY A 140 -21.01 3.12 -15.82
CA GLY A 140 -22.19 2.74 -15.04
C GLY A 140 -22.46 1.23 -15.07
N VAL A 141 -23.48 0.82 -14.34
CA VAL A 141 -24.06 -0.53 -14.44
C VAL A 141 -25.15 -0.49 -15.50
N LEU A 142 -25.22 -1.49 -16.37
CA LEU A 142 -26.37 -1.66 -17.27
C LEU A 142 -27.64 -1.80 -16.40
N GLY A 143 -28.62 -0.92 -16.61
CA GLY A 143 -29.92 -1.03 -15.97
C GLY A 143 -30.62 -2.33 -16.33
N GLU A 144 -31.49 -2.81 -15.44
CA GLU A 144 -32.26 -4.05 -15.63
C GLU A 144 -32.95 -4.08 -17.00
N GLU A 145 -32.64 -5.14 -17.76
CA GLU A 145 -33.28 -5.56 -19.02
C GLU A 145 -33.16 -4.58 -20.21
N GLU A 146 -31.95 -4.29 -20.68
CA GLU A 146 -31.76 -4.23 -22.13
C GLU A 146 -31.65 -5.66 -22.66
N GLU A 147 -32.67 -6.08 -23.42
CA GLU A 147 -32.69 -7.34 -24.17
C GLU A 147 -31.32 -7.52 -24.84
N ILE A 148 -30.58 -8.56 -24.44
CA ILE A 148 -29.31 -8.92 -25.05
C ILE A 148 -29.64 -9.25 -26.50
N VAL A 149 -29.45 -8.28 -27.39
CA VAL A 149 -29.55 -8.51 -28.83
C VAL A 149 -28.40 -9.45 -29.15
N GLU A 150 -28.71 -10.73 -29.36
CA GLU A 150 -27.74 -11.68 -29.87
C GLU A 150 -27.12 -11.08 -31.13
N SER A 151 -25.80 -10.89 -31.10
CA SER A 151 -25.07 -10.47 -32.29
C SER A 151 -25.36 -11.48 -33.40
N PRO A 152 -25.73 -11.06 -34.63
CA PRO A 152 -25.96 -11.98 -35.73
C PRO A 152 -24.68 -12.70 -36.20
N GLY A 153 -23.53 -12.41 -35.58
CA GLY A 153 -22.27 -13.06 -35.83
C GLY A 153 -21.91 -14.01 -34.69
N GLN A 154 -21.90 -15.31 -34.99
CA GLN A 154 -21.26 -16.32 -34.18
C GLN A 154 -19.80 -15.88 -33.95
N TYR A 155 -19.48 -15.42 -32.73
CA TYR A 155 -18.11 -15.07 -32.38
C TYR A 155 -17.30 -16.37 -32.29
N GLU A 156 -16.60 -16.72 -33.37
CA GLU A 156 -15.54 -17.73 -33.31
C GLU A 156 -14.38 -17.12 -32.52
N ALA A 157 -14.25 -17.53 -31.25
CA ALA A 157 -13.10 -17.17 -30.45
C ALA A 157 -11.83 -17.57 -31.21
N PRO A 158 -10.87 -16.64 -31.42
CA PRO A 158 -9.61 -16.98 -32.05
C PRO A 158 -8.96 -18.10 -31.23
N LYS A 159 -8.55 -19.18 -31.90
CA LYS A 159 -7.74 -20.22 -31.27
C LYS A 159 -6.47 -19.55 -30.78
N LEU A 160 -6.38 -19.35 -29.47
CA LEU A 160 -5.14 -18.97 -28.83
C LEU A 160 -4.21 -20.16 -28.96
N ASP A 161 -3.30 -20.09 -29.91
CA ASP A 161 -2.15 -20.98 -29.97
C ASP A 161 -1.37 -20.74 -28.68
N VAL A 162 -1.54 -21.66 -27.73
CA VAL A 162 -0.80 -21.67 -26.46
C VAL A 162 0.69 -21.59 -26.77
N TRP A 163 1.30 -20.48 -26.36
CA TRP A 163 2.74 -20.26 -26.40
C TRP A 163 3.43 -21.43 -25.69
N GLY A 164 4.20 -22.22 -26.44
CA GLY A 164 5.00 -23.34 -25.94
C GLY A 164 6.31 -22.91 -25.31
#